data_AF-A0A3A5B1G3-F1
#
_entry.id   AF-A0A3A5B1G3-F1
#
_cell.length_a   1.000
_cell.length_b   1.000
_cell.length_c   1.000
_cell.angle_alpha   90.00
_cell.angle_beta   90.00
_cell.angle_gamma   90.00
#
_symmetry.space_group_name_H-M   'P 1'
#
loop_
_entity.id
_entity.type
_entity.pdbx_description
1 polymer ?
#
loop_
_entity_poly.entity_id
_entity_poly.type
_entity_poly.pdbx_seq_one_letter_code
_entity_poly.pdbx_strand_id
1 'polypeptide(L)'
;MDLLLEGPDDAGTLTLKGELTIQHSPRLREVLLRVLSETTSLSISLEGIREIDLSGLQVLCSAHRTAVDLRKSISVTGTWSEEIRNVVERAGYGTGRSCGSMENGCFWKSGEC
;
A
#
# COMPACT_ATOMS: atom_id res chain seq x y z
N MET A 1 -8.15 -6.44 10.40
CA MET A 1 -7.63 -5.32 9.58
C MET A 1 -8.09 -4.10 10.31
N ASP A 2 -7.14 -3.48 11.02
CA ASP A 2 -7.44 -2.53 12.07
C ASP A 2 -6.96 -1.16 11.58
N LEU A 3 -7.83 -0.17 11.69
CA LEU A 3 -7.54 1.20 11.28
C LEU A 3 -7.18 2.01 12.52
N LEU A 4 -6.00 2.64 12.51
CA LEU A 4 -5.55 3.52 13.58
C LEU A 4 -5.13 4.86 12.96
N LEU A 5 -6.07 5.80 12.92
CA LEU A 5 -5.79 7.15 12.46
C LEU A 5 -5.04 7.91 13.56
N GLU A 6 -3.72 7.92 13.47
CA GLU A 6 -2.82 8.71 14.31
C GLU A 6 -2.08 9.72 13.44
N GLY A 7 -2.30 11.02 13.66
CA GLY A 7 -1.63 12.10 12.93
C GLY A 7 -2.24 13.49 13.19
N PRO A 8 -1.53 14.59 12.86
CA PRO A 8 -2.12 15.93 12.77
C PRO A 8 -3.22 15.95 11.69
N ASP A 9 -4.14 16.92 11.77
CA ASP A 9 -5.31 17.04 10.89
C ASP A 9 -4.97 16.66 9.43
N ASP A 10 -5.67 15.65 8.91
CA ASP A 10 -5.56 15.03 7.58
C ASP A 10 -4.47 13.96 7.33
N ALA A 11 -3.69 13.53 8.33
CA ALA A 11 -2.75 12.41 8.20
C ALA A 11 -3.22 11.16 8.97
N GLY A 12 -3.02 9.96 8.40
CA GLY A 12 -3.40 8.70 9.05
C GLY A 12 -2.48 7.52 8.74
N THR A 13 -2.55 6.50 9.61
CA THR A 13 -1.84 5.23 9.44
C THR A 13 -2.84 4.07 9.30
N LEU A 14 -2.63 3.18 8.34
CA LEU A 14 -3.42 1.95 8.18
C LEU A 14 -2.53 0.75 8.45
N THR A 15 -2.79 0.02 9.54
CA THR A 15 -2.04 -1.18 9.88
C THR A 15 -2.75 -2.42 9.35
N LEU A 16 -2.15 -3.05 8.35
CA LEU A 16 -2.66 -4.28 7.78
C LEU A 16 -2.08 -5.48 8.54
N LYS A 17 -2.95 -6.42 8.92
CA LYS A 17 -2.59 -7.65 9.63
C LYS A 17 -3.28 -8.85 9.02
N GLY A 18 -2.59 -9.98 8.97
CA GLY A 18 -3.11 -11.23 8.40
C GLY A 18 -2.68 -11.40 6.95
N GLU A 19 -3.65 -11.62 6.06
CA GLU A 19 -3.40 -12.06 4.69
C GLU A 19 -4.01 -11.06 3.69
N LEU A 20 -3.27 -10.70 2.64
CA LEU A 20 -3.73 -9.86 1.53
C LEU A 20 -3.81 -10.70 0.25
N THR A 21 -4.73 -11.66 0.27
CA THR A 21 -4.99 -12.56 -0.85
C THR A 21 -6.28 -12.18 -1.58
N ILE A 22 -6.60 -12.86 -2.67
CA ILE A 22 -7.80 -12.62 -3.47
C ILE A 22 -9.09 -12.62 -2.63
N GLN A 23 -9.18 -13.46 -1.60
CA GLN A 23 -10.33 -13.55 -0.70
C GLN A 23 -10.55 -12.26 0.10
N HIS A 24 -9.47 -11.53 0.40
CA HIS A 24 -9.48 -10.31 1.19
C HIS A 24 -9.39 -9.03 0.34
N SER A 25 -9.09 -9.16 -0.95
CA SER A 25 -8.94 -8.03 -1.88
C SER A 25 -10.16 -7.09 -1.96
N PRO A 26 -11.43 -7.55 -1.92
CA PRO A 26 -12.57 -6.63 -1.95
C PRO A 26 -12.66 -5.77 -0.67
N ARG A 27 -12.46 -6.41 0.49
CA ARG A 27 -12.45 -5.72 1.79
C ARG A 27 -11.28 -4.74 1.89
N LEU A 28 -10.10 -5.11 1.39
CA LEU A 28 -8.95 -4.22 1.32
C LEU A 28 -9.28 -2.97 0.48
N ARG A 29 -9.88 -3.15 -0.68
CA ARG A 29 -10.30 -2.05 -1.56
C ARG A 29 -11.28 -1.10 -0.87
N GLU A 30 -12.31 -1.63 -0.20
CA GLU A 30 -13.31 -0.83 0.50
C GLU A 30 -12.68 0.06 1.59
N VAL A 31 -11.78 -0.52 2.40
CA VAL A 31 -11.10 0.23 3.45
C VAL A 31 -10.16 1.28 2.86
N LEU A 32 -9.39 0.95 1.82
CA LEU A 32 -8.50 1.93 1.18
C LEU A 32 -9.28 3.12 0.60
N LEU A 33 -10.43 2.88 -0.05
CA LEU A 33 -11.28 3.96 -0.56
C LEU A 33 -11.82 4.85 0.56
N ARG A 34 -12.28 4.24 1.66
CA ARG A 34 -12.77 4.99 2.82
C ARG A 34 -11.68 5.87 3.40
N VAL A 35 -10.51 5.30 3.69
CA VAL A 35 -9.39 6.06 4.30
C VAL A 35 -8.90 7.16 3.36
N LEU A 36 -8.77 6.87 2.07
CA LEU A 36 -8.43 7.89 1.07
C LEU A 36 -9.47 9.00 0.93
N SER A 37 -10.72 8.82 1.39
CA SER A 37 -11.71 9.90 1.45
C SER A 37 -11.56 10.76 2.71
N GLU A 38 -11.00 10.20 3.79
CA GLU A 38 -10.90 10.80 5.12
C GLU A 38 -9.53 11.46 5.38
N THR A 39 -8.48 11.14 4.61
CA THR A 39 -7.11 11.68 4.82
C THR A 39 -6.51 12.28 3.55
N THR A 40 -5.56 13.21 3.68
CA THR A 40 -4.72 13.72 2.58
C THR A 40 -3.36 13.03 2.52
N SER A 41 -2.93 12.44 3.64
CA SER A 41 -1.69 11.65 3.77
C SER A 41 -1.99 10.31 4.44
N LEU A 42 -1.56 9.20 3.84
CA LEU A 42 -1.79 7.85 4.34
C LEU A 42 -0.50 7.00 4.34
N SER A 43 -0.10 6.52 5.50
CA SER A 43 0.96 5.51 5.65
C SER A 43 0.35 4.12 5.83
N ILE A 44 0.71 3.14 5.00
CA ILE A 44 0.24 1.75 5.12
C ILE A 44 1.34 0.89 5.71
N SER A 45 1.16 0.38 6.92
CA SER A 45 2.08 -0.59 7.53
C SER A 45 1.74 -2.02 7.12
N LEU A 46 2.72 -2.73 6.56
CA LEU A 46 2.63 -4.15 6.17
C LEU A 46 3.27 -5.11 7.20
N GLU A 47 3.72 -4.61 8.34
CA GLU A 47 4.47 -5.38 9.34
C GLU A 47 3.70 -6.61 9.89
N GLY A 48 2.37 -6.52 9.94
CA GLY A 48 1.52 -7.62 10.40
C GLY A 48 1.05 -8.59 9.30
N ILE A 49 1.52 -8.42 8.06
CA ILE A 49 1.14 -9.27 6.94
C ILE A 49 1.95 -10.55 6.93
N ARG A 50 1.25 -11.69 6.93
CA ARG A 50 1.82 -13.03 6.85
C ARG A 50 1.86 -13.57 5.42
N GLU A 51 0.95 -13.10 4.57
CA GLU A 51 0.85 -13.54 3.17
C GLU A 51 0.27 -12.44 2.29
N ILE A 52 0.78 -12.33 1.07
CA ILE A 52 0.26 -11.43 0.04
C ILE A 52 0.35 -12.14 -1.32
N ASP A 53 -0.67 -11.97 -2.16
CA ASP A 53 -0.65 -12.45 -3.54
C ASP A 53 -0.70 -11.29 -4.53
N LEU A 54 -0.70 -11.62 -5.83
CA LEU A 54 -0.78 -10.63 -6.91
C LEU A 54 -2.00 -9.71 -6.77
N SER A 55 -3.14 -10.21 -6.32
CA SER A 55 -4.36 -9.41 -6.18
C SER A 55 -4.23 -8.40 -5.04
N GLY A 56 -3.61 -8.78 -3.92
CA GLY A 56 -3.27 -7.86 -2.83
C GLY A 56 -2.34 -6.74 -3.30
N LEU A 57 -1.29 -7.10 -4.05
CA LEU A 57 -0.38 -6.13 -4.66
C LEU A 57 -1.11 -5.17 -5.62
N GLN A 58 -1.99 -5.69 -6.47
CA GLN A 58 -2.74 -4.90 -7.44
C GLN A 58 -3.72 -3.92 -6.80
N VAL A 59 -4.38 -4.31 -5.70
CA VAL A 59 -5.27 -3.42 -4.96
C VAL A 59 -4.49 -2.26 -4.33
N LEU A 60 -3.35 -2.55 -3.69
CA LEU A 60 -2.45 -1.52 -3.16
C LEU A 60 -1.92 -0.62 -4.29
N CYS A 61 -1.46 -1.18 -5.40
CA CYS A 61 -1.07 -0.40 -6.59
C CYS A 61 -2.19 0.51 -7.08
N SER A 62 -3.43 0.02 -7.10
CA SER A 62 -4.59 0.81 -7.54
C SER A 62 -4.84 1.97 -6.58
N ALA A 63 -4.78 1.73 -5.27
CA ALA A 63 -4.92 2.78 -4.26
C ALA A 63 -3.83 3.85 -4.38
N HIS A 64 -2.58 3.45 -4.66
CA HIS A 64 -1.50 4.41 -4.93
C HIS A 64 -1.82 5.31 -6.12
N ARG A 65 -2.22 4.72 -7.26
CA ARG A 65 -2.58 5.49 -8.45
C ARG A 65 -3.75 6.44 -8.16
N THR A 66 -4.79 5.97 -7.48
CA THR A 66 -5.92 6.81 -7.07
C THR A 66 -5.49 7.98 -6.17
N ALA A 67 -4.59 7.75 -5.21
CA ALA A 67 -4.07 8.84 -4.38
C ALA A 67 -3.29 9.87 -5.21
N VAL A 68 -2.43 9.41 -6.14
CA VAL A 68 -1.70 10.29 -7.06
C VAL A 68 -2.67 11.13 -7.91
N ASP A 69 -3.69 10.52 -8.49
CA ASP A 69 -4.71 11.21 -9.30
C ASP A 69 -5.48 12.26 -8.46
N LEU A 70 -5.69 11.98 -7.17
CA LEU A 70 -6.32 12.87 -6.20
C LEU A 70 -5.34 13.88 -5.55
N ARG A 71 -4.06 13.88 -5.95
CA ARG A 71 -2.99 14.70 -5.35
C ARG A 71 -2.83 14.50 -3.84
N LYS A 72 -3.04 13.27 -3.38
CA LYS A 72 -2.84 12.82 -2.00
C LYS A 72 -1.52 12.08 -1.85
N SER A 73 -0.95 12.11 -0.65
CA SER A 73 0.24 11.34 -0.32
C SER A 73 -0.15 9.97 0.20
N ILE A 74 0.52 8.94 -0.31
CA ILE A 74 0.35 7.58 0.20
C ILE A 74 1.69 6.85 0.15
N SER A 75 2.04 6.15 1.22
CA SER A 75 3.30 5.41 1.33
C SER A 75 3.07 4.03 1.97
N VAL A 76 4.03 3.14 1.77
CA VAL A 76 4.10 1.86 2.48
C VAL A 76 5.25 1.95 3.49
N THR A 77 5.00 1.52 4.71
CA THR A 77 5.95 1.50 5.82
C THR A 77 6.03 0.11 6.46
N GLY A 78 6.99 -0.05 7.38
CA GLY A 78 7.25 -1.31 8.08
C GLY A 78 8.23 -2.22 7.34
N THR A 79 8.73 -3.22 8.06
CA THR A 79 9.67 -4.20 7.51
C THR A 79 8.91 -5.25 6.72
N TRP A 80 9.28 -5.44 5.46
CA TRP A 80 8.69 -6.49 4.62
C TRP A 80 9.32 -7.83 4.98
N SER A 81 8.53 -8.91 4.96
CA SER A 81 9.05 -10.26 5.04
C SER A 81 9.69 -10.68 3.71
N GLU A 82 10.49 -11.75 3.70
CA GLU A 82 11.07 -12.28 2.44
C GLU A 82 9.97 -12.74 1.49
N GLU A 83 8.87 -13.29 1.99
CA GLU A 83 7.72 -13.70 1.20
C GLU A 83 7.11 -12.52 0.45
N ILE A 84 6.93 -11.37 1.13
CA ILE A 84 6.42 -10.15 0.49
C ILE A 84 7.37 -9.68 -0.62
N ARG A 85 8.69 -9.63 -0.34
CA ARG A 85 9.69 -9.26 -1.34
C ARG A 85 9.65 -10.18 -2.56
N ASN A 86 9.61 -11.50 -2.33
CA ASN A 86 9.58 -12.51 -3.39
C ASN A 86 8.33 -12.38 -4.29
N VAL A 87 7.16 -12.08 -3.70
CA VAL A 87 5.93 -11.89 -4.48
C VAL A 87 6.00 -10.61 -5.30
N VAL A 88 6.53 -9.51 -4.72
CA VAL A 88 6.76 -8.24 -5.43
C VAL A 88 7.71 -8.41 -6.62
N GLU A 89 8.82 -9.11 -6.43
CA GLU A 89 9.80 -9.39 -7.49
C GLU A 89 9.22 -10.28 -8.58
N ARG A 90 8.60 -11.41 -8.22
CA ARG A 90 7.97 -12.33 -9.18
C ARG A 90 6.82 -11.71 -9.96
N ALA A 91 6.10 -10.77 -9.36
CA ALA A 91 5.06 -10.01 -10.03
C ALA A 91 5.62 -8.90 -10.95
N GLY A 92 6.94 -8.72 -11.00
CA GLY A 92 7.63 -7.75 -11.84
C GLY A 92 7.66 -6.32 -11.29
N TYR A 93 7.13 -6.10 -10.08
CA TYR A 93 7.01 -4.76 -9.49
C TYR A 93 8.34 -4.20 -8.96
N GLY A 94 9.34 -5.05 -8.68
CA GLY A 94 10.68 -4.63 -8.22
C GLY A 94 11.55 -3.96 -9.29
N THR A 95 11.16 -4.01 -10.57
CA THR A 95 12.03 -3.62 -11.71
C THR A 95 11.97 -2.13 -12.12
N GLY A 96 11.47 -1.25 -11.25
CA GLY A 96 11.86 0.16 -11.26
C GLY A 96 11.02 1.16 -12.08
N ARG A 97 9.85 0.80 -12.61
CA ARG A 97 8.94 1.81 -13.20
C ARG A 97 8.10 2.47 -12.11
N SER A 98 8.24 3.79 -11.92
CA SER A 98 7.27 4.54 -11.12
C SER A 98 5.94 4.56 -11.86
N CYS A 99 4.85 4.50 -11.10
CA CYS A 99 3.50 4.58 -11.62
C CYS A 99 3.19 6.02 -12.06
N GLY A 100 3.71 6.43 -13.22
CA GLY A 100 3.34 7.66 -13.93
C GLY A 100 3.69 9.00 -13.26
N SER A 101 3.99 9.01 -11.97
CA SER A 101 4.45 10.17 -11.20
C SER A 101 5.95 10.06 -10.93
N MET A 102 6.68 11.13 -11.20
CA MET A 102 8.09 11.27 -10.81
C MET A 102 8.24 11.68 -9.34
N GLU A 103 7.19 12.25 -8.73
CA GLU A 103 7.30 12.92 -7.42
C GLU A 103 7.06 11.96 -6.25
N ASN A 104 6.20 10.95 -6.44
CA ASN A 104 5.89 9.94 -5.42
C ASN A 104 6.24 8.56 -5.98
N GLY A 105 7.39 8.01 -5.59
CA GLY A 105 7.89 6.72 -6.07
C GLY A 105 6.86 5.59 -5.95
N CYS A 106 6.98 4.54 -6.78
CA CYS A 106 6.07 3.38 -6.68
C CYS A 106 6.22 2.69 -5.32
N PHE A 107 5.09 2.30 -4.71
CA PHE A 107 5.02 1.49 -3.48
C PHE A 107 6.01 0.33 -3.42
N TRP A 108 6.26 -0.30 -4.56
CA TRP A 108 7.02 -1.53 -4.67
C TRP A 108 8.47 -1.34 -5.11
N LYS A 109 8.96 -0.10 -5.19
CA LYS A 109 10.39 0.12 -5.33
C LYS A 109 11.07 -0.29 -4.03
N SER A 110 11.56 -1.52 -4.00
CA SER A 110 12.59 -1.92 -3.03
C SER A 110 13.86 -1.14 -3.38
N GLY A 111 14.16 -0.12 -2.61
CA GLY A 111 15.38 0.64 -2.75
C GLY A 111 15.60 1.46 -1.50
N GLU A 112 16.61 1.06 -0.73
CA GLU A 112 17.28 1.92 0.25
C GLU A 112 17.53 3.29 -0.39
N CYS A 113 17.12 4.37 0.29
CA CYS A 113 17.75 5.66 0.10
C CYS A 113 19.04 5.69 0.91
#